data_AF-A0A359AT88-F1
#
_entry.id   AF-A0A359AT88-F1
#
_cell.length_a   1.000
_cell.length_b   1.000
_cell.length_c   1.000
_cell.angle_alpha   90.00
_cell.angle_beta   90.00
_cell.angle_gamma   90.00
#
_symmetry.space_group_name_H-M   'P 1'
#
loop_
_entity.id
_entity.type
_entity.pdbx_description
1 polymer ?
#
loop_
_entity_poly.entity_id
_entity_poly.type
_entity_poly.pdbx_seq_one_letter_code
_entity_poly.pdbx_strand_id
1 'polypeptide(L)' 'MRLIGRLYSLNKEAFFEGFTDYHSHILPGVDDGVQTLEQSLEILDCYEQLGIRIVWLTPHIMEDI' A
#
# COMPACT_ATOMS: atom_id res chain seq x y z
N MET A 1 4.09 39.47 -5.30
CA MET A 1 4.04 38.83 -6.63
C MET A 1 4.50 37.38 -6.46
N ARG A 2 3.55 36.46 -6.31
CA ARG A 2 3.75 35.03 -5.94
C ARG A 2 4.15 34.22 -7.18
N LEU A 3 5.41 34.23 -7.59
CA LEU A 3 5.81 33.62 -8.87
C LEU A 3 6.98 32.63 -8.84
N ILE A 4 7.54 32.29 -7.66
CA ILE A 4 8.70 31.36 -7.59
C ILE A 4 8.37 30.02 -6.89
N GLY A 5 7.17 29.84 -6.31
CA GLY A 5 6.78 28.59 -5.65
C GLY A 5 6.18 27.51 -6.56
N ARG A 6 6.01 27.76 -7.86
CA ARG A 6 5.24 26.89 -8.78
C ARG A 6 6.08 25.94 -9.65
N LEU A 7 7.41 25.95 -9.50
CA LEU A 7 8.32 25.16 -10.35
C LEU A 7 8.79 23.83 -9.73
N TYR A 8 8.33 23.48 -8.53
CA TYR A 8 8.65 22.20 -7.87
C TYR A 8 7.41 21.40 -7.49
N SER A 9 6.50 21.20 -8.44
CA SER A 9 5.48 20.17 -8.30
C SER A 9 5.33 19.47 -9.63
N LEU A 10 6.38 18.73 -9.98
CA LEU A 10 6.19 17.49 -10.73
C LEU A 10 5.37 16.62 -9.78
N ASN A 11 4.05 16.73 -9.85
CA ASN A 11 3.14 15.82 -9.17
C ASN A 11 3.57 14.42 -9.58
N LYS A 12 4.20 13.71 -8.65
CA LYS A 12 4.25 12.26 -8.69
C LYS A 12 2.80 11.88 -8.42
N GLU A 13 1.97 11.88 -9.45
CA GLU A 13 0.55 11.56 -9.31
C GLU A 13 0.49 10.22 -8.58
N ALA A 14 -0.15 10.20 -7.41
CA ALA A 14 -0.41 8.97 -6.70
C ALA A 14 -1.27 8.13 -7.64
N PHE A 15 -0.63 7.14 -8.28
CA PHE A 15 -1.19 6.42 -9.42
C PHE A 15 -2.52 5.72 -9.05
N PHE A 16 -2.71 5.48 -7.76
CA PHE A 16 -3.86 4.81 -7.18
C PHE A 16 -4.57 5.70 -6.14
N GLU A 17 -4.56 7.03 -6.29
CA GLU A 17 -5.25 7.95 -5.37
C GLU A 17 -6.71 7.52 -5.12
N GLY A 18 -7.01 7.17 -3.87
CA GLY A 18 -8.34 6.74 -3.42
C GLY A 18 -8.69 5.28 -3.77
N PHE A 19 -7.72 4.49 -4.23
CA PHE A 19 -7.92 3.08 -4.53
C PHE A 19 -8.04 2.23 -3.25
N THR A 20 -8.77 1.13 -3.39
CA THR A 20 -8.92 0.09 -2.37
C THR A 20 -8.30 -1.20 -2.89
N ASP A 21 -7.36 -1.76 -2.15
CA ASP A 21 -6.89 -3.12 -2.38
C ASP A 21 -7.88 -4.12 -1.75
N TYR A 22 -8.52 -4.93 -2.59
CA TYR A 22 -9.53 -5.89 -2.17
C TYR A 22 -8.96 -7.29 -1.90
N HIS A 23 -7.67 -7.53 -2.22
CA HIS A 23 -7.07 -8.85 -2.08
C HIS A 23 -5.59 -8.74 -1.72
N SER A 24 -5.28 -9.00 -0.45
CA SER A 24 -3.94 -8.84 0.08
C SER A 24 -3.59 -9.90 1.13
N HIS A 25 -2.32 -10.29 1.12
CA HIS A 25 -1.70 -11.24 2.06
C HIS A 25 -0.64 -10.52 2.91
N ILE A 26 -1.03 -9.36 3.46
CA ILE A 26 -0.12 -8.46 4.21
C ILE A 26 -0.21 -8.63 5.73
N LEU A 27 -1.04 -9.54 6.23
CA LEU A 27 -1.12 -9.84 7.66
C LEU A 27 0.08 -10.76 8.02
N PRO A 28 0.94 -10.39 8.98
CA PRO A 28 2.21 -11.09 9.16
C PRO A 28 2.04 -12.45 9.84
N GLY A 29 2.58 -13.49 9.19
CA GLY A 29 2.73 -14.83 9.76
C GLY A 29 1.43 -15.63 9.88
N VAL A 30 0.41 -15.32 9.08
CA VAL A 30 -0.89 -16.02 9.10
C VAL A 30 -1.08 -17.00 7.95
N ASP A 31 -0.35 -16.82 6.86
CA ASP A 31 -0.35 -17.65 5.65
C ASP A 31 0.99 -17.51 4.91
N ASP A 32 1.03 -17.95 3.65
CA ASP A 32 2.18 -17.87 2.74
C ASP A 32 2.56 -16.45 2.27
N GLY A 33 1.85 -15.42 2.73
CA GLY A 33 2.15 -14.02 2.48
C GLY A 33 3.36 -13.49 3.26
N VAL A 34 3.22 -12.28 3.79
CA VAL A 34 4.29 -11.64 4.58
C VAL A 34 4.49 -12.33 5.92
N GLN A 35 5.75 -12.44 6.36
CA GLN A 35 6.10 -13.22 7.55
C GLN A 35 6.44 -12.36 8.76
N THR A 36 6.83 -11.09 8.56
CA THR A 36 7.19 -10.18 9.66
C THR A 36 6.39 -8.88 9.61
N LEU A 37 6.24 -8.24 10.78
CA LEU A 37 5.54 -6.97 10.90
C LEU A 37 6.23 -5.86 10.09
N GLU A 38 7.57 -5.87 10.06
CA GLU A 38 8.37 -4.89 9.32
C GLU A 38 8.04 -4.95 7.82
N GLN A 39 7.92 -6.15 7.25
CA GLN A 39 7.54 -6.33 5.85
C GLN A 39 6.13 -5.78 5.58
N SER A 40 5.16 -6.05 6.46
CA SER A 40 3.81 -5.50 6.34
C SER A 40 3.82 -3.97 6.31
N LEU A 41 4.60 -3.34 7.20
CA LEU A 41 4.69 -1.89 7.30
C LEU A 41 5.38 -1.27 6.10
N GLU A 42 6.46 -1.86 5.59
CA GLU A 42 7.15 -1.39 4.37
C GLU A 42 6.22 -1.39 3.15
N ILE A 43 5.36 -2.41 3.03
CA ILE A 43 4.35 -2.50 1.95
C ILE A 43 3.28 -1.44 2.13
N LEU A 44 2.78 -1.25 3.35
CA LEU A 44 1.76 -0.23 3.66
C LEU A 44 2.27 1.19 3.41
N ASP A 45 3.53 1.48 3.72
CA ASP A 45 4.19 2.75 3.41
C ASP A 45 4.25 2.99 1.89
N CYS A 46 4.54 1.93 1.11
CA CYS A 46 4.53 2.02 -0.35
C CYS A 46 3.12 2.25 -0.88
N TYR A 47 2.11 1.55 -0.34
CA TYR A 47 0.71 1.72 -0.70
C TYR A 47 0.25 3.15 -0.45
N GLU A 48 0.62 3.75 0.68
CA GLU A 48 0.29 5.13 1.01
C GLU A 48 0.92 6.11 0.01
N GLN A 49 2.19 5.93 -0.33
CA GLN A 49 2.90 6.75 -1.33
C GLN A 49 2.29 6.64 -2.74
N LEU A 50 1.66 5.50 -3.03
CA LEU A 50 0.96 5.25 -4.29
C LEU A 50 -0.48 5.76 -4.31
N GLY A 51 -1.03 6.17 -3.16
CA GLY A 51 -2.38 6.73 -3.02
C GLY A 51 -3.45 5.73 -2.61
N ILE A 52 -3.09 4.47 -2.33
CA ILE A 52 -4.00 3.45 -1.80
C ILE A 52 -4.35 3.82 -0.36
N ARG A 53 -5.65 3.83 -0.03
CA ARG A 53 -6.14 4.28 1.30
C ARG A 53 -6.87 3.20 2.08
N ILE A 54 -7.33 2.16 1.41
CA ILE A 54 -8.08 1.06 2.04
C ILE A 54 -7.48 -0.25 1.57
N VAL A 55 -7.25 -1.17 2.52
CA VAL A 55 -6.74 -2.51 2.24
C VAL A 55 -7.62 -3.51 2.97
N TRP A 56 -8.09 -4.52 2.26
CA TRP A 56 -8.80 -5.66 2.84
C TRP A 56 -7.82 -6.81 3.04
N LEU A 57 -7.79 -7.32 4.26
CA LEU A 57 -6.97 -8.48 4.61
C LEU A 57 -7.72 -9.74 4.19
N THR A 58 -7.19 -10.47 3.21
CA THR A 58 -7.80 -11.67 2.67
C THR A 58 -6.84 -12.86 2.73
N PRO A 59 -6.35 -13.23 3.92
CA PRO A 59 -5.40 -14.33 4.03
C PRO A 59 -6.06 -15.66 3.64
N HIS A 60 -5.25 -16.66 3.30
CA HIS A 60 -5.73 -18.02 3.12
C HIS A 60 -6.25 -18.58 4.44
N ILE A 61 -7.48 -19.13 4.43
CA ILE A 61 -8.07 -19.83 5.60
C ILE A 61 -7.75 -21.33 5.56
N MET A 62 -7.54 -21.86 4.36
CA MET A 62 -7.03 -23.20 4.09
C MET A 62 -5.96 -23.04 3.01
N GLU A 63 -4.74 -23.47 3.32
CA GLU A 63 -3.73 -23.77 2.31
C GLU A 63 -4.03 -25.16 1.74
N ASP A 64 -3.92 -25.32 0.42
CA ASP A 64 -3.97 -26.65 -0.19
C ASP A 64 -2.80 -27.48 0.38
N ILE A 65 -3.12 -28.61 1.02
CA ILE A 65 -2.16 -29.59 1.56
C ILE A 65 -1.39 -30.26 0.41
#